data_AF-A0A0N8GPW2-F1
#
_entry.id   AF-A0A0N8GPW2-F1
#
_cell.length_a   1.000
_cell.length_b   1.000
_cell.length_c   1.000
_cell.angle_alpha   90.00
_cell.angle_beta   90.00
_cell.angle_gamma   90.00
#
_symmetry.space_group_name_H-M   'P 1'
#
loop_
_entity.id
_entity.type
_entity.pdbx_description
1 polymer ?
#
loop_
_entity_poly.entity_id
_entity_poly.type
_entity_poly.pdbx_seq_one_letter_code
_entity_poly.pdbx_strand_id
1 'polypeptide(L)'
;MTLGGLAMLSGGVFLAVQMTAVGQPVASYDLTSLDVRMFNAHWNRLEVGALIFDPRPSRAPTLFGRFTRAGDTWYHFKPEWLNLVEAPEPHALRAAGFTYAYLDAHTWQQLSPAIRAAWQDACVREVDRVENRKGDFRWLVDLRACQ
;
A
#
# COMPACT_ATOMS: atom_id res chain seq x y z
N MET A 1 -36.79 20.68 -20.85
CA MET A 1 -35.79 19.93 -20.06
C MET A 1 -34.51 20.75 -20.05
N THR A 2 -34.12 21.30 -18.91
CA THR A 2 -32.88 22.11 -18.79
C THR A 2 -31.66 21.20 -18.77
N LEU A 3 -30.48 21.73 -19.14
CA LEU A 3 -29.21 20.99 -19.12
C LEU A 3 -28.95 20.30 -17.76
N GLY A 4 -29.34 20.96 -16.67
CA GLY A 4 -29.23 20.42 -15.31
C GLY A 4 -30.12 19.20 -15.05
N GLY A 5 -31.33 19.16 -15.62
CA GLY A 5 -32.20 17.98 -15.54
C GLY A 5 -31.61 16.78 -16.27
N LEU A 6 -31.02 16.99 -17.44
CA LEU A 6 -30.30 15.95 -18.19
C LEU A 6 -29.08 15.42 -17.43
N ALA A 7 -28.27 16.32 -16.83
CA ALA A 7 -27.09 15.94 -16.07
C ALA A 7 -27.43 15.13 -14.79
N MET A 8 -28.48 15.51 -14.07
CA MET A 8 -28.92 14.78 -12.88
C MET A 8 -29.49 13.40 -13.24
N LEU A 9 -30.29 13.32 -14.31
CA LEU A 9 -30.81 12.03 -14.80
C LEU A 9 -29.67 11.10 -15.25
N SER A 10 -28.68 11.61 -16.00
CA SER A 10 -27.53 10.81 -16.40
C SER A 10 -26.68 10.36 -15.20
N GLY A 11 -26.48 11.24 -14.21
CA GLY A 11 -25.74 10.91 -12.98
C GLY A 11 -26.46 9.86 -12.14
N GLY A 12 -27.80 9.95 -12.02
CA GLY A 12 -28.61 8.98 -11.30
C GLY A 12 -28.58 7.58 -11.93
N VAL A 13 -28.66 7.51 -13.26
CA VAL A 13 -28.53 6.24 -14.00
C VAL A 13 -27.14 5.64 -13.79
N PHE A 14 -26.09 6.44 -13.90
CA PHE A 14 -24.72 5.98 -13.69
C PHE A 14 -24.51 5.48 -12.25
N LEU A 15 -25.01 6.22 -11.25
CA LEU A 15 -24.95 5.81 -9.85
C LEU A 15 -25.67 4.48 -9.62
N ALA A 16 -26.88 4.30 -10.17
CA ALA A 16 -27.63 3.06 -10.03
C ALA A 16 -26.89 1.85 -10.61
N VAL A 17 -26.22 2.01 -11.76
CA VAL A 17 -25.35 0.98 -12.34
C VAL A 17 -24.18 0.67 -11.40
N GLN A 18 -23.49 1.69 -10.90
CA GLN A 18 -22.34 1.50 -9.99
C GLN A 18 -22.75 0.88 -8.64
N MET A 19 -23.97 1.11 -8.15
CA MET A 19 -24.46 0.47 -6.91
C MET A 19 -24.58 -1.05 -7.04
N THR A 20 -24.75 -1.60 -8.24
CA THR A 20 -24.76 -3.06 -8.42
C THR A 20 -23.40 -3.70 -8.12
N ALA A 21 -22.30 -2.95 -8.31
CA ALA A 21 -20.94 -3.40 -8.00
C ALA A 21 -20.61 -3.34 -6.49
N VAL A 22 -21.43 -2.66 -5.68
CA VAL A 22 -21.21 -2.54 -4.22
C VAL A 22 -21.28 -3.91 -3.52
N GLY A 23 -22.13 -4.82 -4.03
CA GLY A 23 -22.31 -6.14 -3.44
C GLY A 23 -21.16 -7.12 -3.68
N GLN A 24 -20.34 -6.89 -4.72
CA GLN A 24 -19.21 -7.74 -5.08
C GLN A 24 -17.98 -6.89 -5.44
N PRO A 25 -17.30 -6.30 -4.43
CA PRO A 25 -16.07 -5.57 -4.69
C PRO A 25 -15.04 -6.52 -5.31
N VAL A 26 -14.77 -6.34 -6.59
CA VAL A 26 -13.65 -6.99 -7.27
C VAL A 26 -12.38 -6.23 -6.93
N ALA A 27 -11.31 -6.98 -6.66
CA ALA A 27 -10.00 -6.38 -6.48
C ALA A 27 -9.62 -5.61 -7.77
N SER A 28 -9.02 -4.42 -7.62
CA SER A 28 -8.42 -3.72 -8.76
C SER A 28 -7.40 -4.65 -9.44
N TYR A 29 -7.16 -4.45 -10.74
CA TYR A 29 -6.25 -5.27 -11.54
C TYR A 29 -4.86 -5.46 -10.88
N ASP A 30 -4.40 -4.47 -10.11
CA ASP A 30 -3.09 -4.47 -9.47
C ASP A 30 -3.04 -5.16 -8.08
N LEU A 31 -4.18 -5.67 -7.59
CA LEU A 31 -4.32 -6.32 -6.29
C LEU A 31 -4.58 -7.82 -6.44
N THR A 32 -3.91 -8.61 -5.63
CA THR A 32 -4.04 -10.07 -5.59
C THR A 32 -4.90 -10.52 -4.40
N SER A 33 -5.21 -11.81 -4.34
CA SER A 33 -5.88 -12.40 -3.17
C SER A 33 -5.10 -12.22 -1.86
N LEU A 34 -3.77 -12.09 -1.91
CA LEU A 34 -2.97 -11.77 -0.72
C LEU A 34 -3.18 -10.32 -0.27
N ASP A 35 -3.30 -9.39 -1.21
CA ASP A 35 -3.61 -8.00 -0.91
C ASP A 35 -5.03 -7.89 -0.32
N VAL A 36 -6.01 -8.64 -0.83
CA VAL A 36 -7.37 -8.72 -0.26
C VAL A 36 -7.37 -9.21 1.19
N ARG A 37 -6.52 -10.21 1.52
CA ARG A 37 -6.37 -10.67 2.90
C ARG A 37 -5.81 -9.57 3.81
N MET A 38 -4.80 -8.83 3.34
CA MET A 38 -4.24 -7.70 4.08
C MET A 38 -5.25 -6.56 4.24
N PHE A 39 -6.03 -6.24 3.22
CA PHE A 39 -7.12 -5.27 3.28
C PHE A 39 -8.14 -5.67 4.36
N ASN A 40 -8.66 -6.90 4.31
CA ASN A 40 -9.65 -7.36 5.29
C ASN A 40 -9.12 -7.35 6.73
N ALA A 41 -7.82 -7.61 6.90
CA ALA A 41 -7.17 -7.65 8.20
C ALA A 41 -6.84 -6.25 8.75
N HIS A 42 -6.46 -5.28 7.90
CA HIS A 42 -5.81 -4.04 8.35
C HIS A 42 -6.42 -2.74 7.81
N TRP A 43 -7.46 -2.79 6.97
CA TRP A 43 -8.09 -1.59 6.43
C TRP A 43 -8.52 -0.65 7.56
N ASN A 44 -7.93 0.55 7.56
CA ASN A 44 -8.16 1.61 8.53
C ASN A 44 -7.91 1.20 10.00
N ARG A 45 -7.07 0.19 10.27
CA ARG A 45 -6.80 -0.30 11.64
C ARG A 45 -5.47 0.16 12.24
N LEU A 46 -4.52 0.61 11.42
CA LEU A 46 -3.23 1.15 11.89
C LEU A 46 -3.42 2.52 12.57
N GLU A 47 -2.41 3.07 13.26
CA GLU A 47 -2.57 4.35 13.94
C GLU A 47 -2.90 5.50 12.98
N VAL A 48 -3.65 6.48 13.46
CA VAL A 48 -3.96 7.68 12.69
C VAL A 48 -2.66 8.42 12.37
N GLY A 49 -2.48 8.79 11.09
CA GLY A 49 -1.28 9.48 10.63
C GLY A 49 -0.07 8.56 10.37
N ALA A 50 -0.21 7.23 10.55
CA ALA A 50 0.83 6.28 10.14
C ALA A 50 1.17 6.45 8.66
N LEU A 51 2.46 6.50 8.35
CA LEU A 51 2.98 6.55 6.98
C LEU A 51 3.55 5.19 6.63
N ILE A 52 3.06 4.64 5.52
CA ILE A 52 3.44 3.31 5.07
C ILE A 52 4.30 3.44 3.82
N PHE A 53 5.51 2.90 3.90
CA PHE A 53 6.35 2.71 2.74
C PHE A 53 5.86 1.51 1.95
N ASP A 54 5.64 1.71 0.66
CA ASP A 54 5.33 0.67 -0.31
C ASP A 54 5.96 1.09 -1.65
N PRO A 55 6.79 0.25 -2.29
CA PRO A 55 7.30 0.53 -3.64
C PRO A 55 6.20 0.76 -4.68
N ARG A 56 4.98 0.26 -4.41
CA ARG A 56 3.76 0.55 -5.17
C ARG A 56 2.92 1.57 -4.39
N PRO A 57 3.05 2.87 -4.66
CA PRO A 57 2.57 3.91 -3.74
C PRO A 57 1.05 3.97 -3.62
N SER A 58 0.31 3.47 -4.61
CA SER A 58 -1.15 3.37 -4.58
C SER A 58 -1.69 2.29 -3.64
N ARG A 59 -0.89 1.24 -3.34
CA ARG A 59 -1.34 0.09 -2.55
C ARG A 59 -1.55 0.45 -1.09
N ALA A 60 -0.63 1.17 -0.46
CA ALA A 60 -0.74 1.50 0.95
C ALA A 60 -2.06 2.26 1.30
N PRO A 61 -2.44 3.33 0.57
CA PRO A 61 -3.74 3.98 0.75
C PRO A 61 -4.91 3.03 0.52
N THR A 62 -4.80 2.13 -0.45
CA THR A 62 -5.86 1.20 -0.86
C THR A 62 -6.05 0.03 0.11
N LEU A 63 -4.99 -0.43 0.77
CA LEU A 63 -5.02 -1.61 1.64
C LEU A 63 -5.20 -1.25 3.10
N PHE A 64 -4.66 -0.12 3.53
CA PHE A 64 -4.59 0.24 4.95
C PHE A 64 -5.37 1.50 5.29
N GLY A 65 -5.86 2.24 4.29
CA GLY A 65 -6.48 3.55 4.51
C GLY A 65 -5.48 4.56 5.09
N ARG A 66 -4.19 4.38 4.83
CA ARG A 66 -3.11 5.24 5.33
C ARG A 66 -2.32 5.83 4.17
N PHE A 67 -1.96 7.10 4.32
CA PHE A 67 -1.21 7.81 3.29
C PHE A 67 0.22 7.28 3.19
N THR A 68 0.82 7.55 2.03
CA THR A 68 2.25 7.44 1.80
C THR A 68 2.80 8.80 1.38
N ARG A 69 4.11 9.00 1.45
CA ARG A 69 4.79 10.23 1.05
C ARG A 69 5.60 10.05 -0.24
N ALA A 70 4.99 9.37 -1.21
CA ALA A 70 5.69 8.92 -2.42
C ALA A 70 5.85 9.99 -3.50
N GLY A 71 4.91 10.93 -3.61
CA GLY A 71 4.86 11.88 -4.71
C GLY A 71 4.09 13.15 -4.40
N ASP A 72 4.20 14.14 -5.27
CA ASP A 72 3.37 15.35 -5.25
C ASP A 72 2.03 15.09 -5.95
N THR A 73 2.03 14.18 -6.93
CA THR A 73 0.84 13.70 -7.64
C THR A 73 0.94 12.19 -7.86
N TRP A 74 -0.13 11.59 -8.40
CA TRP A 74 -0.13 10.18 -8.81
C TRP A 74 0.88 9.83 -9.91
N TYR A 75 1.39 10.83 -10.64
CA TYR A 75 2.29 10.66 -11.78
C TYR A 75 3.67 11.29 -11.56
N HIS A 76 3.86 12.02 -10.46
CA HIS A 76 5.12 12.69 -10.14
C HIS A 76 5.61 12.24 -8.76
N PHE A 77 6.57 11.33 -8.78
CA PHE A 77 7.20 10.80 -7.56
C PHE A 77 8.36 11.67 -7.12
N LYS A 78 8.52 11.76 -5.81
CA LYS A 78 9.57 12.54 -5.16
C LYS A 78 10.93 11.84 -5.35
N PRO A 79 12.02 12.55 -5.70
CA PRO A 79 13.35 11.95 -5.83
C PRO A 79 13.78 11.20 -4.57
N GLU A 80 13.49 11.75 -3.39
CA GLU A 80 13.78 11.12 -2.11
C GLU A 80 13.04 9.78 -1.93
N TRP A 81 11.83 9.63 -2.46
CA TRP A 81 11.10 8.36 -2.42
C TRP A 81 11.67 7.35 -3.42
N LEU A 82 12.05 7.80 -4.62
CA LEU A 82 12.67 6.93 -5.63
C LEU A 82 13.97 6.30 -5.10
N ASN A 83 14.81 7.08 -4.39
CA ASN A 83 16.02 6.56 -3.75
C ASN A 83 15.69 5.46 -2.71
N LEU A 84 14.62 5.63 -1.95
CA LEU A 84 14.16 4.63 -0.99
C LEU A 84 13.58 3.38 -1.68
N VAL A 85 13.02 3.50 -2.89
CA VAL A 85 12.56 2.34 -3.67
C VAL A 85 13.72 1.52 -4.20
N GLU A 86 14.81 2.17 -4.64
CA GLU A 86 16.02 1.48 -5.10
C GLU A 86 16.73 0.74 -3.96
N ALA A 87 16.77 1.35 -2.77
CA ALA A 87 17.40 0.78 -1.58
C ALA A 87 16.52 0.97 -0.33
N PRO A 88 15.47 0.14 -0.15
CA PRO A 88 14.53 0.27 0.96
C PRO A 88 15.14 -0.31 2.23
N GLU A 89 16.07 0.41 2.83
CA GLU A 89 16.72 0.01 4.08
C GLU A 89 15.85 0.46 5.28
N PRO A 90 15.54 -0.42 6.26
CA PRO A 90 14.65 -0.12 7.38
C PRO A 90 14.96 1.18 8.15
N HIS A 91 16.23 1.44 8.47
CA HIS A 91 16.64 2.65 9.21
C HIS A 91 16.47 3.90 8.34
N ALA A 92 16.82 3.85 7.06
CA ALA A 92 16.60 4.94 6.10
C ALA A 92 15.10 5.25 5.90
N LEU A 93 14.25 4.22 5.82
CA LEU A 93 12.80 4.36 5.75
C LEU A 93 12.26 5.04 7.01
N ARG A 94 12.76 4.65 8.19
CA ARG A 94 12.34 5.26 9.44
C ARG A 94 12.79 6.72 9.53
N ALA A 95 14.02 7.02 9.13
CA ALA A 95 14.56 8.38 9.07
C ALA A 95 13.76 9.29 8.10
N ALA A 96 13.24 8.72 7.00
CA ALA A 96 12.33 9.42 6.10
C ALA A 96 10.91 9.62 6.68
N GLY A 97 10.62 9.06 7.86
CA GLY A 97 9.38 9.27 8.61
C GLY A 97 8.32 8.20 8.38
N PHE A 98 8.63 7.12 7.66
CA PHE A 98 7.71 5.97 7.56
C PHE A 98 7.67 5.24 8.89
N THR A 99 6.47 4.85 9.33
CA THR A 99 6.25 4.07 10.55
C THR A 99 6.10 2.58 10.25
N TYR A 100 5.58 2.27 9.06
CA TYR A 100 5.43 0.91 8.58
C TYR A 100 6.06 0.76 7.19
N ALA A 101 6.39 -0.47 6.83
CA ALA A 101 6.65 -0.86 5.46
C ALA A 101 5.82 -2.07 5.06
N TYR A 102 5.43 -2.08 3.79
CA TYR A 102 4.66 -3.16 3.19
C TYR A 102 5.39 -3.69 1.96
N LEU A 103 5.94 -4.89 2.08
CA LEU A 103 6.74 -5.54 1.06
C LEU A 103 6.02 -6.76 0.49
N ASP A 104 6.32 -7.06 -0.78
CA ASP A 104 5.91 -8.30 -1.43
C ASP A 104 7.11 -9.12 -1.89
N ALA A 105 6.83 -10.37 -2.31
CA ALA A 105 7.88 -11.28 -2.74
C ALA A 105 8.68 -10.74 -3.93
N HIS A 106 8.04 -10.02 -4.85
CA HIS A 106 8.72 -9.45 -6.01
C HIS A 106 9.75 -8.41 -5.59
N THR A 107 9.33 -7.45 -4.75
CA THR A 107 10.22 -6.44 -4.18
C THR A 107 11.37 -7.11 -3.41
N TRP A 108 11.04 -8.08 -2.55
CA TRP A 108 12.04 -8.77 -1.72
C TRP A 108 13.13 -9.48 -2.54
N GLN A 109 12.75 -10.08 -3.67
CA GLN A 109 13.68 -10.76 -4.56
C GLN A 109 14.66 -9.81 -5.25
N GLN A 110 14.29 -8.54 -5.43
CA GLN A 110 15.12 -7.52 -6.04
C GLN A 110 16.13 -6.89 -5.07
N LEU A 111 15.95 -7.12 -3.76
CA LEU A 111 16.83 -6.54 -2.75
C LEU A 111 18.24 -7.16 -2.78
N SER A 112 19.24 -6.30 -2.61
CA SER A 112 20.61 -6.74 -2.40
C SER A 112 20.73 -7.59 -1.13
N PRO A 113 21.74 -8.48 -1.02
CA PRO A 113 21.97 -9.24 0.22
C PRO A 113 22.16 -8.34 1.44
N ALA A 114 22.85 -7.21 1.29
CA ALA A 114 23.07 -6.24 2.36
C ALA A 114 21.75 -5.64 2.87
N ILE A 115 20.84 -5.24 1.97
CA ILE A 115 19.54 -4.71 2.37
C ILE A 115 18.71 -5.82 3.04
N ARG A 116 18.67 -7.03 2.47
CA ARG A 116 17.95 -8.16 3.10
C ARG A 116 18.44 -8.47 4.51
N ALA A 117 19.74 -8.34 4.78
CA ALA A 117 20.28 -8.48 6.11
C ALA A 117 19.79 -7.38 7.07
N ALA A 118 19.67 -6.13 6.61
CA ALA A 118 19.11 -5.05 7.41
C ALA A 118 17.64 -5.31 7.79
N TRP A 119 16.85 -5.95 6.93
CA TRP A 119 15.49 -6.39 7.24
C TRP A 119 15.40 -7.53 8.29
N GLN A 120 16.54 -8.13 8.68
CA GLN A 120 16.62 -9.13 9.76
C GLN A 120 17.00 -8.52 11.11
N ASP A 121 17.20 -7.19 11.17
CA ASP A 121 17.48 -6.49 12.42
C ASP A 121 16.32 -6.62 13.41
N ALA A 122 16.62 -6.69 14.70
CA ALA A 122 15.64 -6.82 15.79
C ALA A 122 14.70 -5.61 15.88
N CYS A 123 15.07 -4.49 15.27
CA CYS A 123 14.23 -3.30 15.17
C CYS A 123 13.01 -3.50 14.25
N VAL A 124 13.10 -4.39 13.26
CA VAL A 124 12.03 -4.67 12.31
C VAL A 124 11.04 -5.66 12.94
N ARG A 125 9.83 -5.19 13.25
CA ARG A 125 8.81 -6.01 13.91
C ARG A 125 7.73 -6.41 12.92
N GLU A 126 7.56 -7.72 12.73
CA GLU A 126 6.46 -8.23 11.92
C GLU A 126 5.11 -7.89 12.58
N VAL A 127 4.22 -7.28 11.80
CA VAL A 127 2.83 -6.99 12.19
C VAL A 127 1.93 -8.08 11.65
N ASP A 128 2.09 -8.41 10.38
CA ASP A 128 1.38 -9.49 9.71
C ASP A 128 2.15 -9.96 8.48
N ARG A 129 1.97 -11.24 8.15
CA ARG A 129 2.53 -11.86 6.96
C ARG A 129 1.52 -12.83 6.39
N VAL A 130 1.17 -12.62 5.13
CA VAL A 130 0.33 -13.56 4.38
C VAL A 130 1.10 -14.14 3.22
N GLU A 131 0.97 -15.44 3.00
CA GLU A 131 1.65 -16.15 1.91
C GLU A 131 0.72 -17.12 1.20
N ASN A 132 1.14 -17.56 0.01
CA ASN A 132 0.47 -18.61 -0.75
C ASN A 132 1.41 -19.80 -1.00
N ARG A 133 0.85 -20.91 -1.51
CA ARG A 133 1.60 -22.14 -1.81
C ARG A 133 2.69 -21.99 -2.88
N LYS A 134 2.68 -20.91 -3.65
CA LYS A 134 3.69 -20.61 -4.69
C LYS A 134 4.86 -19.79 -4.14
N GLY A 135 4.86 -19.45 -2.85
CA GLY A 135 5.90 -18.65 -2.22
C GLY A 135 5.79 -17.14 -2.44
N ASP A 136 4.68 -16.66 -3.01
CA ASP A 136 4.38 -15.22 -2.99
C ASP A 136 3.85 -14.84 -1.60
N PHE A 137 4.21 -13.64 -1.15
CA PHE A 137 3.86 -13.15 0.16
C PHE A 137 3.57 -11.64 0.17
N ARG A 138 2.94 -11.21 1.24
CA ARG A 138 2.82 -9.83 1.67
C ARG A 138 3.27 -9.74 3.11
N TRP A 139 4.08 -8.73 3.40
CA TRP A 139 4.73 -8.58 4.69
C TRP A 139 4.56 -7.14 5.16
N LEU A 140 3.77 -6.96 6.21
CA LEU A 140 3.58 -5.68 6.87
C LEU A 140 4.45 -5.67 8.13
N VAL A 141 5.30 -4.66 8.24
CA VAL A 141 6.20 -4.51 9.40
C VAL A 141 6.12 -3.12 10.00
N ASP A 142 6.39 -3.05 11.29
CA ASP A 142 6.58 -1.85 12.08
C ASP A 142 8.08 -1.51 12.15
N LEU A 143 8.43 -0.28 11.80
CA LEU A 143 9.79 0.25 11.73
C LEU A 143 10.12 1.22 12.86
N ARG A 144 9.20 1.47 13.80
CA ARG A 144 9.36 2.52 14.84
C ARG A 144 10.58 2.31 15.74
N ALA A 145 11.05 1.07 15.87
CA ALA A 145 12.23 0.74 16.65
C ALA A 145 13.56 0.89 15.88
N CYS A 146 13.54 1.15 14.56
CA CYS A 146 14.73 1.30 13.72
C CYS A 146 15.23 2.75 13.72
N GLN A 147 15.83 3.19 14.83
CA GLN A 147 16.32 4.56 15.04
C GLN A 147 17.81 4.70 14.76
#